data_AF-A0A7C3WP61-F1
#
_entry.id   AF-A0A7C3WP61-F1
#
_cell.length_a   1.000
_cell.length_b   1.000
_cell.length_c   1.000
_cell.angle_alpha   90.00
_cell.angle_beta   90.00
_cell.angle_gamma   90.00
#
_symmetry.space_group_name_H-M   'P 1'
#
loop_
_entity.id
_entity.type
_entity.pdbx_description
1 polymer ?
#
loop_
_entity_poly.entity_id
_entity_poly.type
_entity_poly.pdbx_seq_one_letter_code
_entity_poly.pdbx_strand_id
1 'polypeptide(L)' 'MSISLNIATGYVDIAILNILRREFPELLKLPSLLTHSYYVLMIGSVSKEAFEKYIEAQKGV' A
#
# COMPACT_ATOMS: atom_id res chain seq x y z
N MET A 1 4.67 -10.33 -6.50
CA MET A 1 3.63 -9.80 -5.59
C MET A 1 4.25 -8.99 -4.44
N SER A 2 5.19 -9.53 -3.68
CA SER A 2 5.82 -8.82 -2.54
C SER A 2 6.73 -7.64 -2.94
N ILE A 3 7.42 -7.73 -4.07
CA ILE A 3 8.28 -6.63 -4.58
C ILE A 3 7.45 -5.40 -4.96
N SER A 4 6.32 -5.59 -5.65
CA SER A 4 5.44 -4.51 -6.07
C SER A 4 4.81 -3.76 -4.88
N LEU A 5 4.44 -4.49 -3.82
CA LEU A 5 3.91 -3.88 -2.60
C LEU A 5 4.98 -3.03 -1.89
N ASN A 6 6.21 -3.54 -1.77
CA ASN A 6 7.32 -2.78 -1.19
C ASN A 6 7.61 -1.47 -1.93
N ILE A 7 7.55 -1.50 -3.26
CA ILE A 7 7.76 -0.30 -4.08
C ILE A 7 6.64 0.71 -3.81
N ALA A 8 5.38 0.28 -3.81
CA ALA A 8 4.24 1.16 -3.56
C ALA A 8 4.29 1.79 -2.16
N THR A 9 4.53 0.99 -1.11
CA THR A 9 4.67 1.49 0.25
C THR A 9 5.84 2.48 0.37
N GLY A 10 6.99 2.15 -0.24
CA GLY A 10 8.16 3.04 -0.24
C GLY A 10 7.90 4.39 -0.91
N TYR A 11 7.17 4.43 -2.03
CA TYR A 11 6.80 5.68 -2.69
C TYR A 11 5.90 6.55 -1.81
N VAL A 12 4.91 5.95 -1.15
CA VAL A 12 3.99 6.66 -0.26
C VAL A 12 4.74 7.22 0.96
N ASP A 13 5.58 6.41 1.59
CA ASP A 13 6.36 6.82 2.77
C ASP A 13 7.30 7.99 2.44
N ILE A 14 8.00 7.93 1.31
CA ILE A 14 8.90 9.00 0.84
C ILE A 14 8.12 10.31 0.59
N ALA A 15 6.95 10.21 -0.04
CA ALA A 15 6.13 11.38 -0.34
C ALA A 15 5.63 12.06 0.95
N ILE A 16 5.08 11.27 1.88
CA ILE A 16 4.59 11.76 3.17
C ILE A 16 5.73 12.38 3.98
N LEU A 17 6.89 11.74 4.02
CA LEU A 17 8.05 12.23 4.75
C LEU A 17 8.51 13.62 4.28
N ASN A 18 8.54 13.83 2.95
CA ASN A 18 8.94 15.10 2.37
C ASN A 18 7.96 16.23 2.71
N ILE A 19 6.66 15.93 2.74
CA ILE A 19 5.63 16.91 3.09
C ILE A 19 5.73 17.27 4.58
N LEU A 20 5.80 16.28 5.47
CA LEU A 20 5.88 16.50 6.91
C LEU A 20 7.14 17.25 7.34
N ARG A 21 8.29 16.97 6.71
CA ARG A 21 9.54 17.71 6.98
C ARG A 21 9.51 19.15 6.51
N ARG A 22 8.67 19.51 5.53
CA ARG A 22 8.48 20.89 5.08
C ARG A 22 7.52 21.65 6.00
N GLU A 23 6.47 20.99 6.47
CA GLU A 23 5.46 21.62 7.33
C GLU A 23 5.94 21.76 8.78
N PHE A 24 6.75 20.83 9.28
CA PHE A 24 7.21 20.79 10.67
C PHE A 24 8.74 20.66 10.75
N PRO A 25 9.49 21.78 10.68
CA PRO A 25 10.95 21.77 10.72
C PRO A 25 11.52 21.24 12.05
N GLU A 26 10.76 21.22 13.15
CA GLU A 26 11.15 20.58 14.41
C GLU A 26 11.34 19.06 14.30
N LEU A 27 10.66 18.39 13.36
CA LEU A 27 10.76 16.95 13.14
C LEU A 27 12.07 16.53 12.44
N LEU A 28 12.86 17.49 11.93
CA LEU A 28 14.17 17.24 11.33
C LEU A 28 15.21 16.73 12.33
N LYS A 29 14.94 16.85 13.65
CA LYS A 29 15.81 16.34 14.72
C LYS A 29 15.84 14.81 14.78
N LEU A 30 14.84 14.14 14.19
CA LEU A 30 14.75 12.68 14.19
C LEU A 30 15.38 12.10 12.91
N PRO A 31 16.27 11.10 13.01
CA PRO A 31 16.93 10.52 11.83
C PRO A 31 15.94 9.80 10.91
N SER A 32 14.89 9.19 11.47
CA SER A 32 13.77 8.61 10.73
C SER A 32 12.45 8.93 11.42
N LEU A 33 11.44 9.25 10.62
CA LEU A 33 10.08 9.56 11.07
C LEU A 33 9.19 8.32 11.15
N LEU A 34 9.55 7.26 10.42
CA LEU A 34 8.83 5.99 10.37
C LEU A 34 9.75 4.84 10.74
N THR A 35 9.19 3.83 11.41
CA THR A 35 9.84 2.54 11.64
C THR A 35 9.82 1.71 10.37
N HIS A 36 10.83 0.87 10.15
CA HIS A 36 10.93 0.02 8.94
C HIS A 36 9.83 -1.07 8.84
N SER A 37 8.97 -1.20 9.85
CA SER A 37 7.84 -2.12 9.87
C SER A 37 6.56 -1.46 9.37
N TYR A 38 5.90 -2.08 8.41
CA TYR A 38 4.58 -1.69 7.92
C TYR A 38 3.60 -2.87 8.04
N TYR A 39 2.33 -2.59 8.30
CA TYR A 39 1.25 -3.59 8.32
C TYR A 39 0.31 -3.34 7.15
N VAL A 40 0.19 -4.33 6.25
CA VAL A 40 -0.71 -4.26 5.10
C VAL A 40 -1.77 -5.34 5.25
N LEU A 41 -3.04 -4.91 5.27
CA LEU A 41 -4.19 -5.79 5.21
C LEU A 41 -4.88 -5.60 3.87
N MET A 42 -5.14 -6.69 3.15
CA MET A 42 -6.00 -6.65 1.98
C MET A 42 -7.46 -6.63 2.46
N ILE A 43 -8.09 -5.47 2.40
CA ILE A 43 -9.53 -5.35 2.65
C ILE A 43 -10.23 -5.54 1.29
N GLY A 44 -10.78 -6.73 1.09
CA GLY A 44 -11.56 -7.06 -0.10
C GLY A 44 -12.45 -8.26 0.15
N SER A 45 -13.73 -8.03 0.43
CA SER A 45 -14.74 -9.08 0.31
C SER A 45 -15.07 -9.25 -1.17
N VAL A 46 -14.35 -10.13 -1.86
CA VAL A 46 -14.84 -10.59 -3.16
C VAL A 46 -16.08 -11.43 -2.88
N SER A 47 -17.25 -10.97 -3.34
CA SER A 47 -18.49 -11.72 -3.14
C SER A 47 -18.42 -13.03 -3.94
N LYS A 48 -19.01 -14.09 -3.41
CA LYS A 48 -19.05 -15.41 -4.07
C LYS A 48 -19.62 -15.29 -5.49
N GLU A 49 -20.61 -14.40 -5.68
CA GLU A 49 -21.22 -14.17 -6.99
C GLU A 49 -20.24 -13.56 -8.01
N ALA A 50 -19.30 -12.70 -7.57
CA ALA A 50 -18.29 -12.14 -8.46
C ALA A 50 -17.29 -13.20 -8.94
N PHE A 51 -16.97 -14.17 -8.07
CA PHE A 51 -16.07 -15.27 -8.38
C PHE A 51 -16.71 -16.27 -9.36
N GLU A 52 -17.97 -16.63 -9.14
CA GLU A 52 -18.73 -17.54 -10.01
C GLU A 52 -18.88 -16.95 -11.42
N LYS A 53 -19.26 -15.67 -11.53
CA LYS A 53 -19.36 -14.97 -12.82
C LYS A 53 -18.03 -14.91 -13.57
N TYR A 54 -16.90 -14.71 -12.86
CA TYR A 54 -15.58 -14.73 -13.47
C TYR A 54 -15.23 -16.11 -14.05
N ILE A 55 -15.50 -17.19 -13.32
CA ILE A 55 -15.24 -18.56 -13.79
C ILE A 55 -16.11 -18.91 -14.99
N GLU A 56 -17.40 -18.58 -14.94
CA GLU A 56 -18.32 -18.83 -16.05
C GLU A 56 -17.91 -18.08 -17.31
N ALA A 57 -17.48 -16.83 -17.18
CA ALA A 57 -16.97 -16.03 -18.30
C ALA A 57 -15.71 -16.61 -18.96
N GLN A 58 -14.93 -17.44 -18.25
CA GLN A 58 -13.71 -18.08 -18.80
C GLN A 58 -13.92 -19.50 -19.35
N LYS A 59 -15.10 -20.11 -19.15
CA LYS A 59 -15.40 -21.45 -19.68
C LYS A 59 -15.74 -21.48 -21.18
N GLY A 60 -15.85 -20.33 -21.83
CA GLY A 60 -16.21 -20.18 -23.24
C GLY A 60 -15.08 -19.68 -24.16
N VAL A 61 -13.82 -19.77 -23.69
CA VAL A 61 -12.61 -19.57 -24.51
C VAL A 61 -11.99 -20.92 -24.83
#